data_AF-A0A7K0QQA8-F1
#
_entry.id   AF-A0A7K0QQA8-F1
#
_cell.length_a   1.000
_cell.length_b   1.000
_cell.length_c   1.000
_cell.angle_alpha   90.00
_cell.angle_beta   90.00
_cell.angle_gamma   90.00
#
_symmetry.space_group_name_H-M   'P 1'
#
loop_
_entity.id
_entity.type
_entity.pdbx_description
1 polymer ?
#
loop_
_entity_poly.entity_id
_entity_poly.type
_entity_poly.pdbx_seq_one_letter_code
_entity_poly.pdbx_strand_id
1 'polypeptide(L)'
;MLRDTTLSTPELEWRRLPRAEAQDHCTCGGCGRRPLIGETVHQFGTKVVCDLCRHRRRQSPDSSHRVRHAEFGASVRILSKAA
;
A
#
# COMPACT_ATOMS: atom_id res chain seq x y z
N MET A 1 -39.32 -1.68 -33.39
CA MET A 1 -38.96 -2.44 -32.18
C MET A 1 -37.59 -1.96 -31.70
N LEU A 2 -37.37 -1.96 -30.39
CA LEU A 2 -36.60 -0.95 -29.66
C LEU A 2 -35.12 -0.80 -30.07
N ARG A 3 -34.73 0.48 -30.26
CA ARG A 3 -33.37 0.98 -30.08
C ARG A 3 -33.02 0.85 -28.59
N ASP A 4 -31.94 0.15 -28.27
CA ASP A 4 -31.25 0.35 -26.99
C ASP A 4 -29.83 0.83 -27.29
N THR A 5 -29.65 2.14 -27.20
CA THR A 5 -28.36 2.82 -27.28
C THR A 5 -28.11 3.43 -25.91
N THR A 6 -27.87 2.58 -24.92
CA THR A 6 -27.56 3.01 -23.56
C THR A 6 -26.51 2.10 -22.91
N LEU A 7 -25.39 1.89 -23.61
CA LEU A 7 -24.12 1.70 -22.89
C LEU A 7 -23.61 3.10 -22.48
N SER A 8 -24.30 3.70 -21.50
CA SER A 8 -23.84 4.90 -20.81
C SER A 8 -22.53 4.56 -20.11
N THR A 9 -21.44 5.04 -20.68
CA THR A 9 -20.04 4.92 -20.28
C THR A 9 -19.82 4.83 -18.76
N PRO A 10 -19.58 3.64 -18.17
CA PRO A 10 -18.98 3.56 -16.84
C PRO A 10 -17.46 3.76 -16.89
N GLU A 11 -16.84 3.91 -18.08
CA GLU A 11 -15.38 4.06 -18.19
C GLU A 11 -14.85 5.44 -17.79
N LEU A 12 -15.67 6.50 -17.82
CA LEU A 12 -15.18 7.86 -17.55
C LEU A 12 -15.00 8.16 -16.04
N GLU A 13 -15.61 7.37 -15.16
CA GLU A 13 -15.63 7.62 -13.71
C GLU A 13 -14.39 7.06 -13.00
N TRP A 14 -13.66 6.11 -13.60
CA TRP A 14 -12.47 5.52 -12.98
C TRP A 14 -11.28 6.49 -12.87
N ARG A 15 -11.28 7.59 -13.64
CA ARG A 15 -10.19 8.59 -13.66
C ARG A 15 -10.19 9.53 -12.46
N ARG A 16 -11.21 9.49 -11.60
CA ARG A 16 -11.32 10.32 -10.38
C ARG A 16 -11.02 9.56 -9.10
N LEU A 17 -10.81 8.24 -9.18
CA LEU A 17 -10.40 7.48 -8.01
C LEU A 17 -8.95 7.85 -7.69
N PRO A 18 -8.62 8.20 -6.43
CA PRO A 18 -7.24 8.38 -6.04
C PRO A 18 -6.50 7.09 -6.38
N ARG A 19 -5.42 7.22 -7.17
CA ARG A 19 -4.52 6.10 -7.45
C ARG A 19 -4.14 5.53 -6.10
N ALA A 20 -4.52 4.28 -5.84
CA ALA A 20 -4.06 3.59 -4.66
C ALA A 20 -2.54 3.53 -4.81
N GLU A 21 -1.85 4.43 -4.13
CA GLU A 21 -0.39 4.49 -4.07
C GLU A 21 0.02 3.12 -3.55
N ALA A 22 0.51 2.27 -4.47
CA ALA A 22 0.93 0.92 -4.18
C ALA A 22 1.97 1.02 -3.08
N GLN A 23 1.55 0.71 -1.85
CA GLN A 23 2.42 0.81 -0.69
C GLN A 23 3.63 -0.07 -0.94
N ASP A 24 4.73 0.65 -0.96
CA ASP A 24 6.04 0.29 -1.46
C ASP A 24 6.39 -1.17 -1.19
N HIS A 25 6.59 -1.95 -2.26
CA HIS A 25 7.17 -3.28 -2.21
C HIS A 25 8.66 -3.22 -1.85
N CYS A 26 8.97 -2.61 -0.70
CA CYS A 26 10.31 -2.41 -0.17
C CYS A 26 10.99 -3.78 -0.01
N THR A 27 12.15 -3.99 -0.64
CA THR A 27 12.99 -5.16 -0.39
C THR A 27 14.09 -4.79 0.61
N CYS A 28 14.37 -5.67 1.57
CA CYS A 28 15.43 -5.47 2.54
C CYS A 28 16.79 -5.37 1.84
N GLY A 29 17.49 -4.25 1.96
CA GLY A 29 18.84 -4.05 1.42
C GLY A 29 19.95 -4.85 2.13
N GLY A 30 19.61 -5.71 3.10
CA GLY A 30 20.53 -6.61 3.79
C GLY A 30 20.43 -8.06 3.32
N CYS A 31 19.21 -8.60 3.21
CA CYS A 31 18.97 -10.01 2.84
C CYS A 31 18.08 -10.20 1.61
N GLY A 32 17.60 -9.12 0.99
CA GLY A 32 16.75 -9.16 -0.21
C GLY A 32 15.30 -9.57 0.04
N ARG A 33 14.93 -10.05 1.23
CA ARG A 33 13.55 -10.43 1.53
C ARG A 33 12.61 -9.24 1.43
N ARG A 34 11.35 -9.50 1.05
CA ARG A 34 10.25 -8.55 1.22
C ARG A 34 9.78 -8.62 2.67
N PRO A 35 9.88 -7.54 3.46
CA PRO A 35 9.28 -7.47 4.78
C PRO A 35 7.78 -7.73 4.69
N LEU A 36 7.27 -8.56 5.59
CA LEU A 36 5.87 -8.91 5.71
C LEU A 36 5.10 -7.77 6.37
N ILE A 37 3.79 -7.77 6.15
CA ILE A 37 2.93 -6.80 6.81
C ILE A 37 3.00 -6.98 8.33
N GLY A 38 3.06 -5.86 9.06
CA GLY A 38 3.21 -5.84 10.51
C GLY A 38 4.66 -5.92 10.99
N GLU A 39 5.62 -6.28 10.14
CA GLU A 39 7.04 -6.21 10.51
C GLU A 39 7.53 -4.77 10.62
N THR A 40 8.54 -4.56 11.47
CA THR A 40 9.25 -3.29 11.54
C THR A 40 10.38 -3.28 10.51
N VAL A 41 10.42 -2.20 9.74
CA VAL A 41 11.54 -1.88 8.84
C VAL A 41 12.24 -0.62 9.32
N HIS A 42 13.54 -0.58 9.11
CA HIS A 42 14.42 0.51 9.53
C HIS A 42 15.06 1.17 8.32
N GLN A 43 14.97 2.48 8.25
CA GLN A 43 15.54 3.28 7.19
C GLN A 43 16.97 3.71 7.53
N PHE A 44 17.86 3.60 6.54
CA PHE A 44 19.24 4.04 6.57
C PHE A 44 19.53 4.79 5.26
N GLY A 45 19.29 6.11 5.25
CA GLY A 45 19.29 6.91 4.03
C GLY A 45 18.24 6.40 3.04
N THR A 46 18.68 5.97 1.84
CA THR A 46 17.80 5.43 0.79
C THR A 46 17.56 3.92 0.91
N LYS A 47 18.20 3.23 1.85
CA LYS A 47 18.06 1.78 2.04
C LYS A 47 17.12 1.49 3.20
N VAL A 48 16.26 0.50 3.00
CA VAL A 48 15.40 -0.06 4.04
C VAL A 48 15.90 -1.45 4.40
N VAL A 49 15.94 -1.77 5.69
CA VAL A 49 16.31 -3.12 6.19
C VAL A 49 15.27 -3.63 7.17
N CYS A 50 15.06 -4.94 7.19
CA CYS A 50 14.18 -5.57 8.18
C CYS A 50 14.81 -5.59 9.57
N ASP A 51 13.97 -5.77 10.59
CA ASP A 51 14.34 -5.93 12.00
C ASP A 51 15.48 -6.96 12.23
N LEU A 52 15.45 -8.09 11.51
CA LEU A 52 16.52 -9.10 11.59
C LEU A 52 17.89 -8.58 11.12
N CYS A 53 17.91 -7.81 10.02
CA CYS A 53 19.14 -7.22 9.49
C CYS A 53 19.58 -5.99 10.28
N ARG A 54 18.63 -5.31 10.95
CA ARG A 54 18.90 -4.18 11.83
C ARG A 54 19.80 -4.58 12.99
N HIS A 55 19.54 -5.73 13.63
CA HIS A 55 20.36 -6.22 14.76
C HIS A 55 21.84 -6.43 14.40
N ARG A 56 22.16 -6.65 13.12
CA ARG A 56 23.55 -6.81 12.65
C ARG A 56 24.26 -5.48 12.41
N ARG A 57 23.55 -4.34 12.49
CA ARG A 57 24.09 -2.99 12.29
C ARG A 57 24.22 -2.26 13.62
N ARG A 58 25.40 -1.70 13.88
CA ARG A 58 25.69 -0.91 15.10
C ARG A 58 25.16 0.53 15.03
N GLN A 59 25.01 1.08 13.83
CA GLN A 59 24.54 2.46 13.61
C GLN A 59 23.05 2.59 13.92
N SER A 60 22.58 3.70 14.50
CA SER A 60 21.14 3.98 14.70
C SER A 60 20.40 4.22 13.37
N PRO A 61 19.11 3.85 13.26
CA PRO A 61 18.37 4.06 12.03
C PRO A 61 17.90 5.51 11.96
N ASP A 62 17.70 6.01 10.75
CA ASP A 62 17.19 7.36 10.51
C ASP A 62 15.71 7.45 10.93
N SER A 63 14.94 6.42 10.54
CA SER A 63 13.57 6.22 10.97
C SER A 63 13.22 4.73 11.03
N SER A 64 12.15 4.39 11.73
CA SER A 64 11.61 3.04 11.80
C SER A 64 10.10 3.06 11.62
N HIS A 65 9.58 2.22 10.74
CA HIS A 65 8.16 2.15 10.43
C HIS A 65 7.70 0.71 10.36
N ARG A 66 6.44 0.46 10.72
CA ARG A 66 5.80 -0.84 10.46
C ARG A 66 5.32 -0.90 9.03
N VAL A 67 5.57 -2.01 8.37
CA VAL A 67 5.02 -2.34 7.06
C VAL A 67 3.51 -2.39 7.21
N ARG A 68 2.81 -1.52 6.49
CA ARG A 68 1.35 -1.42 6.52
C ARG A 68 0.77 -2.23 5.37
N HIS A 69 -0.38 -2.85 5.61
CA HIS A 69 -1.15 -3.50 4.56
C HIS A 69 -1.60 -2.40 3.58
N ALA A 70 -1.46 -2.62 2.26
CA ALA A 70 -1.89 -1.67 1.23
C ALA A 70 -3.39 -1.30 1.30
N GLU A 71 -4.16 -2.02 2.11
CA GLU A 71 -5.59 -1.84 2.36
C GLU A 71 -5.92 -0.67 3.30
N PHE A 72 -4.92 -0.07 3.97
CA PHE A 72 -5.10 1.01 4.97
C PHE A 72 -5.60 2.37 4.41
N GLY A 73 -6.16 2.40 3.20
CA GLY A 73 -6.82 3.56 2.60
C GLY A 73 -8.21 3.27 1.99
N ALA A 74 -8.61 1.99 1.91
CA ALA A 74 -9.92 1.62 1.39
C ALA A 74 -10.98 1.71 2.50
N SER A 75 -11.45 2.92 2.79
CA SER A 75 -12.64 3.07 3.65
C SER A 75 -13.89 2.72 2.83
N VAL A 76 -14.47 1.55 3.07
CA VAL A 76 -15.77 1.17 2.48
C VAL A 76 -16.87 1.90 3.25
N ARG A 77 -17.58 2.82 2.59
CA ARG A 77 -18.82 3.40 3.14
C ARG A 77 -19.96 2.40 2.95
N ILE A 78 -20.47 1.84 4.04
CA ILE A 78 -21.71 1.05 3.99
C ILE A 78 -22.88 2.03 3.87
N LEU A 79 -23.53 2.05 2.71
CA LEU A 79 -24.80 2.75 2.53
C LEU A 79 -25.92 1.86 3.06
N SER A 80 -26.45 2.20 4.22
CA SER A 80 -27.66 1.57 4.75
C SER A 80 -28.83 1.88 3.81
N LYS A 81 -29.47 0.85 3.26
CA LYS A 81 -30.69 1.00 2.48
C LYS A 81 -31.85 1.25 3.46
N ALA A 82 -32.47 2.43 3.37
CA ALA A 82 -33.73 2.70 4.06
C ALA A 82 -34.83 1.81 3.45
N ALA A 83 -35.55 1.09 4.30
CA ALA A 83 -36.69 0.25 3.96
C ALA A 83 -38.00 0.98 4.29
#